data_AF-A0A922P135-F1
#
_entry.id   AF-A0A922P135-F1
#
_cell.length_a   1.000
_cell.length_b   1.000
_cell.length_c   1.000
_cell.angle_alpha   90.00
_cell.angle_beta   90.00
_cell.angle_gamma   90.00
#
_symmetry.space_group_name_H-M   'P 1'
#
loop_
_entity.id
_entity.type
_entity.pdbx_description
1 polymer ?
#
loop_
_entity_poly.entity_id
_entity_poly.type
_entity_poly.pdbx_seq_one_letter_code
_entity_poly.pdbx_strand_id
1 'polypeptide(L)'
;MGRALSYTILFVSAVGLTVISVAEPSFLSDSNGFLKNFVNENILNMLGVILAITLASVANIHLAFNRIEERYEKPLGLAKSRTNLKKAAYWLIGIFVAGCIIVAVKPVAAVTEVGQAIFNSAALLMLIWHVLILISLTELVFKIGPEHPPGPK
;
A
#
# COMPACT_ATOMS: atom_id res chain seq x y z
N MET A 1 -2.16 -13.00 -5.40
CA MET A 1 -1.78 -13.00 -3.99
C MET A 1 -3.00 -13.22 -3.11
N GLY A 2 -2.99 -14.28 -2.30
CA GLY A 2 -4.04 -14.50 -1.32
C GLY A 2 -3.98 -13.45 -0.22
N ARG A 3 -5.13 -13.01 0.31
CA ARG A 3 -5.20 -12.02 1.40
C ARG A 3 -4.32 -12.44 2.59
N ALA A 4 -4.38 -13.73 2.95
CA ALA A 4 -3.57 -14.29 4.02
C ALA A 4 -2.07 -14.06 3.80
N LEU A 5 -1.57 -14.26 2.58
CA LEU A 5 -0.15 -14.08 2.27
C LEU A 5 0.28 -12.61 2.46
N SER A 6 -0.51 -11.65 1.99
CA SER A 6 -0.22 -10.22 2.18
C SER A 6 -0.18 -9.84 3.67
N TYR A 7 -1.15 -10.33 4.45
CA TYR A 7 -1.16 -10.08 5.89
C TYR A 7 -0.02 -10.76 6.62
N THR A 8 0.37 -11.98 6.22
CA THR A 8 1.53 -12.68 6.79
C THR A 8 2.81 -11.89 6.51
N ILE A 9 3.02 -11.41 5.28
CA ILE A 9 4.18 -10.60 4.94
C ILE A 9 4.21 -9.33 5.80
N LEU A 10 3.09 -8.61 5.91
CA LEU A 10 3.01 -7.42 6.76
C LEU A 10 3.30 -7.71 8.22
N PHE A 11 2.75 -8.80 8.75
CA PHE A 11 2.95 -9.17 10.15
C PHE A 11 4.40 -9.54 10.43
N VAL A 12 5.01 -10.40 9.60
CA VAL A 12 6.41 -10.81 9.75
C VAL A 12 7.34 -9.62 9.59
N SER A 13 7.12 -8.75 8.60
CA SER A 13 7.89 -7.52 8.43
C SER A 13 7.72 -6.57 9.62
N ALA A 14 6.50 -6.38 10.13
CA ALA A 14 6.26 -5.51 11.29
C ALA A 14 6.97 -6.02 12.54
N VAL A 15 6.85 -7.31 12.85
CA VAL A 15 7.52 -7.93 14.00
C VAL A 15 9.04 -7.87 13.82
N GLY A 16 9.55 -8.27 12.65
CA GLY A 16 10.99 -8.27 12.38
C GLY A 16 11.61 -6.88 12.49
N LEU A 17 10.99 -5.87 11.88
CA LEU A 17 11.46 -4.49 11.96
C LEU A 17 11.39 -3.95 13.39
N THR A 18 10.34 -4.28 14.14
CA THR A 18 10.21 -3.86 15.55
C THR A 18 11.31 -4.49 16.42
N VAL A 19 11.55 -5.79 16.25
CA VAL A 19 12.60 -6.51 16.99
C VAL A 19 13.98 -5.93 16.68
N ILE A 20 14.30 -5.71 15.40
CA ILE A 20 15.59 -5.10 15.01
C ILE A 20 15.71 -3.68 15.58
N SER A 21 14.63 -2.90 15.57
CA SER A 21 14.63 -1.52 16.11
C SER A 21 14.95 -1.44 17.60
N VAL A 22 14.61 -2.49 18.36
CA VAL A 22 14.86 -2.54 19.81
C VAL A 22 16.19 -3.25 20.13
N ALA A 23 16.48 -4.35 19.43
CA ALA A 23 17.65 -5.18 19.72
C ALA A 23 18.96 -4.60 19.16
N GLU A 24 18.92 -4.01 17.97
CA GLU A 24 20.08 -3.44 17.30
C GLU A 24 19.66 -2.22 16.46
N PRO A 25 19.36 -1.07 17.12
CA PRO A 25 18.83 0.11 16.46
C PRO A 25 19.80 0.72 15.44
N SER A 26 21.10 0.43 15.52
CA SER A 26 22.14 0.98 14.64
C SER A 26 21.85 0.72 13.15
N PHE A 27 21.26 -0.44 12.79
CA PHE A 27 20.92 -0.78 11.40
C PHE A 27 19.77 0.03 10.83
N LEU A 28 18.80 0.41 11.68
CA LEU A 28 17.54 1.05 11.27
C LEU A 28 17.43 2.52 11.68
N SER A 29 18.32 3.02 12.54
CA SER A 29 18.40 4.43 12.96
C SER A 29 19.02 5.31 11.88
N ASP A 30 19.15 6.61 12.17
CA ASP A 30 19.76 7.57 11.24
C ASP A 30 21.29 7.47 11.16
N SER A 31 21.90 6.57 11.94
CA SER A 31 23.27 6.08 11.74
C SER A 31 23.43 5.40 10.37
N ASN A 32 22.34 4.82 9.84
CA ASN A 32 22.27 4.37 8.47
C ASN A 32 22.00 5.57 7.54
N GLY A 33 23.03 6.04 6.85
CA GLY A 33 22.94 7.18 5.94
C GLY A 33 21.92 7.02 4.81
N PHE A 34 21.59 5.80 4.40
CA PHE A 34 20.50 5.56 3.46
C PHE A 34 19.14 5.87 4.09
N LEU A 35 18.83 5.28 5.24
CA LEU A 35 17.52 5.46 5.90
C LEU A 35 17.31 6.89 6.38
N LYS A 36 18.36 7.57 6.83
CA LYS A 36 18.32 8.98 7.18
C LYS A 36 17.79 9.85 6.03
N ASN A 37 18.33 9.64 4.82
CA ASN A 37 17.96 10.42 3.64
C ASN A 37 16.68 9.90 2.97
N PHE A 38 16.39 8.61 3.09
CA PHE A 38 15.22 7.99 2.49
C PHE A 38 13.94 8.29 3.28
N VAL A 39 13.99 8.15 4.62
CA VAL A 39 12.86 8.43 5.52
C VAL A 39 12.83 9.93 5.87
N ASN A 40 12.65 10.73 4.81
CA ASN A 40 12.41 12.17 4.84
C ASN A 40 11.46 12.56 3.68
N GLU A 41 11.67 13.63 2.91
CA GLU A 41 10.80 13.91 1.75
C GLU A 41 10.79 12.78 0.69
N ASN A 42 11.86 11.99 0.60
CA ASN A 42 12.01 10.93 -0.40
C ASN A 42 10.98 9.81 -0.25
N ILE A 43 10.67 9.40 0.98
CA ILE A 43 9.63 8.38 1.21
C ILE A 43 8.26 8.92 0.79
N LEU A 44 7.95 10.20 1.06
CA LEU A 44 6.68 10.80 0.63
C LEU A 44 6.58 10.89 -0.89
N ASN A 45 7.67 11.24 -1.56
CA ASN A 45 7.72 11.26 -3.03
C ASN A 45 7.43 9.86 -3.59
N MET A 46 8.06 8.83 -3.05
CA MET A 46 7.83 7.44 -3.47
C MET A 46 6.39 7.00 -3.20
N LEU A 47 5.87 7.23 -1.99
CA LEU A 47 4.49 6.90 -1.62
C LEU A 47 3.49 7.66 -2.49
N GLY A 48 3.75 8.93 -2.80
CA GLY A 48 2.91 9.78 -3.65
C GLY A 48 2.83 9.27 -5.09
N VAL A 49 3.97 8.86 -5.67
CA VAL A 49 3.99 8.23 -7.00
C VAL A 49 3.19 6.93 -7.01
N ILE A 50 3.42 6.05 -6.02
CA ILE A 50 2.67 4.80 -5.91
C ILE A 50 1.17 5.07 -5.75
N LEU A 51 0.80 6.00 -4.88
CA LEU A 51 -0.59 6.38 -4.65
C LEU A 51 -1.26 6.88 -5.94
N ALA A 52 -0.60 7.77 -6.68
CA ALA A 52 -1.13 8.34 -7.92
C ALA A 52 -1.40 7.26 -8.99
N ILE A 53 -0.40 6.38 -9.24
CA ILE A 53 -0.53 5.26 -10.18
C ILE A 53 -1.66 4.32 -9.74
N THR A 54 -1.75 4.07 -8.44
CA THR A 54 -2.73 3.13 -7.90
C THR A 54 -4.15 3.68 -7.95
N LEU A 55 -4.38 4.97 -7.67
CA LEU A 55 -5.69 5.60 -7.79
C LEU A 55 -6.18 5.66 -9.23
N ALA A 56 -5.29 5.94 -10.19
CA ALA A 56 -5.62 5.86 -11.61
C ALA A 56 -6.06 4.44 -11.99
N SER A 57 -5.35 3.42 -11.48
CA SER A 57 -5.70 2.01 -11.70
C SER A 57 -7.06 1.65 -11.08
N VAL A 58 -7.36 2.16 -9.88
CA VAL A 58 -8.67 1.97 -9.22
C VAL A 58 -9.81 2.55 -10.06
N ALA A 59 -9.64 3.74 -10.64
CA ALA A 59 -10.66 4.35 -11.50
C ALA A 59 -10.93 3.49 -12.75
N ASN A 60 -9.88 2.98 -13.39
CA ASN A 60 -10.00 2.09 -14.55
C ASN A 60 -10.72 0.78 -14.18
N ILE A 61 -10.39 0.17 -13.03
CA ILE A 61 -11.09 -1.04 -12.54
C ILE A 61 -12.56 -0.74 -12.26
N HIS A 62 -12.88 0.43 -11.68
CA HIS A 62 -14.26 0.81 -11.39
C HIS A 62 -15.11 0.94 -12.67
N LEU A 63 -14.55 1.52 -13.74
CA LEU A 63 -15.19 1.59 -15.05
C LEU A 63 -15.35 0.20 -15.68
N ALA A 64 -14.32 -0.66 -15.56
CA ALA A 64 -14.39 -2.03 -16.06
C ALA A 64 -15.51 -2.83 -15.36
N PHE A 65 -15.71 -2.65 -14.06
CA PHE A 65 -16.82 -3.25 -13.34
C PHE A 65 -18.19 -2.79 -13.87
N ASN A 66 -18.36 -1.51 -14.23
CA ASN A 66 -19.61 -1.02 -14.84
C ASN A 66 -19.90 -1.76 -16.15
N ARG A 67 -18.91 -1.83 -17.05
CA ARG A 67 -19.06 -2.49 -18.36
C ARG A 67 -19.44 -3.96 -18.21
N ILE A 68 -18.84 -4.66 -17.24
CA ILE A 68 -19.18 -6.06 -16.95
C ILE A 68 -20.63 -6.19 -16.46
N GLU A 69 -21.07 -5.35 -15.52
CA GLU A 69 -22.44 -5.42 -14.98
C GLU A 69 -23.50 -5.10 -16.04
N GLU A 70 -23.24 -4.10 -16.90
CA GLU A 70 -24.09 -3.75 -18.04
C GLU A 70 -24.21 -4.91 -19.04
N ARG A 71 -23.08 -5.55 -19.38
CA ARG A 71 -23.02 -6.65 -20.35
C ARG A 71 -23.80 -7.89 -19.90
N TYR A 72 -23.75 -8.21 -18.62
CA TYR A 72 -24.45 -9.38 -18.07
C TYR A 72 -25.84 -9.04 -17.53
N GLU A 73 -26.34 -7.81 -17.74
CA GLU A 73 -27.64 -7.33 -17.25
C GLU A 73 -27.86 -7.59 -15.75
N LYS A 74 -26.77 -7.59 -14.98
CA LYS A 74 -26.77 -7.88 -13.54
C LYS A 74 -26.31 -6.62 -12.79
N PRO A 75 -27.19 -5.61 -12.64
CA PRO A 75 -26.87 -4.45 -11.84
C PRO A 75 -26.49 -4.91 -10.42
N LEU A 76 -25.40 -4.35 -9.88
CA LEU A 76 -24.87 -4.67 -8.54
C LEU A 76 -24.28 -6.08 -8.37
N GLY A 77 -24.09 -6.85 -9.45
CA GLY A 77 -23.47 -8.18 -9.40
C GLY A 77 -22.06 -8.18 -8.79
N LEU A 78 -21.36 -7.04 -8.83
CA LEU A 78 -20.01 -6.85 -8.31
C LEU A 78 -19.95 -5.85 -7.13
N ALA A 79 -21.07 -5.57 -6.46
CA ALA A 79 -21.12 -4.62 -5.34
C ALA A 79 -20.09 -4.92 -4.23
N LYS A 80 -19.87 -6.20 -3.90
CA LYS A 80 -18.84 -6.63 -2.94
C LYS A 80 -17.42 -6.30 -3.42
N SER A 81 -17.14 -6.46 -4.70
CA SER A 81 -15.83 -6.11 -5.28
C SER A 81 -15.61 -4.60 -5.28
N ARG A 82 -16.65 -3.80 -5.60
CA ARG A 82 -16.59 -2.33 -5.52
C ARG A 82 -16.32 -1.82 -4.11
N THR A 83 -17.01 -2.36 -3.12
CA THR A 83 -16.77 -1.95 -1.71
C THR A 83 -15.36 -2.31 -1.24
N ASN A 84 -14.83 -3.47 -1.63
CA ASN A 84 -13.44 -3.83 -1.33
C ASN A 84 -12.43 -2.92 -2.05
N LEU A 85 -12.67 -2.60 -3.32
CA LEU A 85 -11.85 -1.68 -4.11
C LEU A 85 -11.83 -0.28 -3.47
N LYS A 86 -13.00 0.24 -3.09
CA LYS A 86 -13.15 1.51 -2.37
C LYS A 86 -12.36 1.50 -1.06
N LYS A 87 -12.50 0.45 -0.24
CA LYS A 87 -11.74 0.28 1.00
C LYS A 87 -10.23 0.30 0.75
N ALA A 88 -9.73 -0.40 -0.27
CA ALA A 88 -8.32 -0.40 -0.62
C ALA A 88 -7.82 1.00 -1.00
N ALA A 89 -8.59 1.76 -1.78
CA ALA A 89 -8.26 3.15 -2.13
C ALA A 89 -8.19 4.06 -0.88
N TYR A 90 -9.16 3.96 0.04
CA TYR A 90 -9.10 4.73 1.29
C TYR A 90 -7.93 4.33 2.18
N TRP A 91 -7.57 3.03 2.23
CA TRP A 91 -6.39 2.58 2.96
C TRP A 91 -5.10 3.18 2.39
N LEU A 92 -4.95 3.23 1.07
CA LEU A 92 -3.78 3.89 0.44
C LEU A 92 -3.67 5.35 0.82
N ILE A 93 -4.79 6.09 0.74
CA ILE A 93 -4.82 7.51 1.14
C ILE A 93 -4.49 7.64 2.63
N GLY A 94 -5.06 6.78 3.49
CA GLY A 94 -4.79 6.79 4.92
C GLY A 94 -3.33 6.53 5.26
N ILE A 95 -2.69 5.55 4.60
CA ILE A 95 -1.27 5.24 4.81
C ILE A 95 -0.39 6.39 4.29
N PHE A 96 -0.75 7.03 3.17
CA PHE A 96 -0.03 8.21 2.69
C PHE A 96 -0.07 9.36 3.70
N VAL A 97 -1.26 9.66 4.25
CA VAL A 97 -1.43 10.68 5.30
C VAL A 97 -0.63 10.31 6.55
N ALA A 98 -0.64 9.04 6.97
CA ALA A 98 0.19 8.57 8.08
C ALA A 98 1.70 8.75 7.78
N GLY A 99 2.12 8.55 6.52
CA GLY A 99 3.46 8.85 6.04
C GLY A 99 3.84 10.31 6.24
N CYS A 100 2.98 11.24 5.84
CA CYS A 100 3.19 12.67 6.05
C CYS A 100 3.36 13.01 7.54
N ILE A 101 2.52 12.42 8.39
CA ILE A 101 2.62 12.60 9.85
C ILE A 101 3.96 12.08 10.37
N ILE A 102 4.39 10.89 9.95
CA ILE A 102 5.67 10.30 10.36
C ILE A 102 6.85 11.19 9.96
N VAL A 103 6.88 11.69 8.73
CA VAL A 103 7.98 12.55 8.26
C VAL A 103 7.98 13.91 8.97
N ALA A 104 6.80 14.46 9.29
CA ALA A 104 6.70 15.72 10.04
C ALA A 104 7.07 15.57 11.52
N VAL A 105 6.72 14.43 12.15
CA VAL A 105 6.91 14.20 13.58
C VAL A 105 8.29 13.62 13.91
N LYS A 106 8.89 12.83 13.00
CA LYS A 106 10.20 12.19 13.22
C LYS A 106 11.28 13.19 13.70
N PRO A 107 11.50 14.37 13.09
CA PRO A 107 12.57 15.27 13.49
C PRO A 107 12.46 15.79 14.94
N VAL A 108 11.25 15.84 15.49
CA VAL A 108 11.00 16.34 16.85
C VAL A 108 10.86 15.23 17.89
N ALA A 109 10.36 14.06 17.50
CA ALA A 109 10.09 12.95 18.42
C ALA A 109 11.23 11.91 18.47
N ALA A 110 12.01 11.77 17.39
CA ALA A 110 13.06 10.75 17.27
C ALA A 110 14.41 11.23 17.81
N VAL A 111 14.46 11.57 19.11
CA VAL A 111 15.67 12.08 19.76
C VAL A 111 16.67 10.96 20.08
N THR A 112 16.19 9.75 20.35
CA THR A 112 17.01 8.56 20.65
C THR A 112 17.21 7.70 19.40
N GLU A 113 18.30 6.92 19.34
CA GLU A 113 18.56 5.99 18.23
C GLU A 113 17.43 4.97 18.05
N VAL A 114 16.90 4.44 19.15
CA VAL A 114 15.76 3.52 19.14
C VAL A 114 14.51 4.22 18.58
N GLY A 115 14.27 5.48 18.97
CA GLY A 115 13.19 6.28 18.40
C GLY A 115 13.33 6.44 16.89
N GLN A 116 14.52 6.81 16.41
CA GLN A 116 14.82 6.91 14.98
C GLN A 116 14.59 5.59 14.25
N ALA A 117 15.06 4.48 14.82
CA ALA A 117 14.84 3.15 14.27
C ALA A 117 13.35 2.78 14.17
N ILE A 118 12.54 3.11 15.19
CA ILE A 118 11.09 2.87 15.16
C ILE A 118 10.40 3.69 14.06
N PHE A 119 10.72 4.99 13.93
CA PHE A 119 10.14 5.83 12.88
C PHE A 119 10.54 5.36 11.48
N ASN A 120 11.80 4.97 11.29
CA ASN A 120 12.29 4.42 10.03
C ASN A 120 11.63 3.08 9.70
N SER A 121 11.51 2.19 10.68
CA SER A 121 10.79 0.92 10.56
C SER A 121 9.32 1.11 10.19
N ALA A 122 8.63 2.06 10.81
CA ALA A 122 7.25 2.39 10.48
C ALA A 122 7.13 2.89 9.03
N ALA A 123 8.05 3.74 8.58
CA ALA A 123 8.10 4.22 7.20
C ALA A 123 8.32 3.08 6.18
N LEU A 124 9.26 2.18 6.46
CA LEU A 124 9.50 0.99 5.63
C LEU A 124 8.28 0.08 5.59
N LEU A 125 7.61 -0.13 6.73
CA LEU A 125 6.39 -0.94 6.79
C LEU A 125 5.26 -0.33 5.94
N MET A 126 5.09 0.99 5.98
CA MET A 126 4.11 1.70 5.14
C MET A 126 4.39 1.55 3.64
N LEU A 127 5.67 1.57 3.25
CA LEU A 127 6.09 1.32 1.87
C LEU A 127 5.78 -0.10 1.44
N ILE A 128 6.13 -1.10 2.25
CA ILE A 128 5.80 -2.51 1.99
C ILE A 128 4.29 -2.66 1.82
N TRP A 129 3.50 -2.03 2.69
CA TRP A 129 2.03 -2.07 2.59
C TRP A 129 1.53 -1.45 1.28
N HIS A 130 2.04 -0.29 0.87
CA HIS A 130 1.70 0.33 -0.41
C HIS A 130 1.99 -0.61 -1.59
N VAL A 131 3.17 -1.22 -1.62
CA VAL A 131 3.57 -2.16 -2.68
C VAL A 131 2.66 -3.38 -2.71
N LEU A 132 2.30 -3.95 -1.56
CA LEU A 132 1.39 -5.11 -1.51
C LEU A 132 -0.02 -4.77 -2.02
N ILE A 133 -0.53 -3.57 -1.71
CA ILE A 133 -1.82 -3.11 -2.26
C ILE A 133 -1.72 -2.93 -3.78
N LEU A 134 -0.64 -2.30 -4.26
CA LEU A 134 -0.40 -2.13 -5.70
C LEU A 134 -0.37 -3.49 -6.41
N ILE A 135 0.37 -4.48 -5.90
CA ILE A 135 0.39 -5.84 -6.44
C ILE A 135 -1.02 -6.43 -6.50
N SER A 136 -1.79 -6.33 -5.42
CA SER A 136 -3.16 -6.86 -5.38
C SER A 136 -4.09 -6.19 -6.40
N LEU A 137 -3.92 -4.90 -6.68
CA LEU A 137 -4.73 -4.18 -7.65
C LEU A 137 -4.28 -4.48 -9.09
N THR A 138 -2.98 -4.56 -9.32
CA THR A 138 -2.41 -4.98 -10.60
C THR A 138 -2.87 -6.38 -10.99
N GLU A 139 -2.86 -7.33 -10.05
CA GLU A 139 -3.43 -8.67 -10.30
C GLU A 139 -4.93 -8.63 -10.60
N LEU A 140 -5.68 -7.74 -9.96
CA LEU A 140 -7.10 -7.57 -10.24
C LEU A 140 -7.32 -7.06 -11.66
N VAL A 141 -6.51 -6.10 -12.12
CA VAL A 141 -6.53 -5.63 -13.52
C VAL A 141 -6.30 -6.79 -14.48
N PHE A 142 -5.30 -7.63 -14.23
CA PHE A 142 -5.02 -8.78 -15.12
C PHE A 142 -6.09 -9.87 -15.08
N LYS A 143 -6.83 -10.01 -13.98
CA LYS A 143 -7.98 -10.93 -13.88
C LYS A 143 -9.21 -10.43 -14.62
N ILE A 144 -9.32 -9.12 -14.84
CA ILE A 144 -10.31 -8.53 -15.73
C ILE A 144 -9.80 -8.74 -17.16
N GLY A 145 -9.94 -9.97 -17.65
CA GLY A 145 -9.43 -10.39 -18.95
C GLY A 145 -10.13 -9.70 -20.15
N PRO A 146 -9.57 -9.82 -21.36
CA PRO A 146 -10.15 -9.24 -22.56
C PRO A 146 -11.57 -9.75 -22.82
N GLU A 147 -12.46 -8.84 -23.21
CA GLU A 147 -13.87 -9.10 -23.46
C GLU A 147 -14.03 -10.17 -24.57
N HIS A 148 -14.28 -11.43 -24.21
CA HIS A 148 -14.71 -12.43 -25.19
C HIS A 148 -16.21 -12.22 -25.45
N PRO A 149 -16.70 -12.15 -26.71
CA PRO A 149 -18.13 -12.03 -27.02
C PRO A 149 -18.96 -13.06 -26.26
N PRO A 150 -20.19 -12.73 -25.78
CA PRO A 150 -21.10 -13.78 -25.34
C PRO A 150 -21.29 -14.75 -26.51
N GLY A 151 -20.97 -16.02 -26.28
CA GLY A 151 -21.23 -17.06 -27.27
C GLY A 151 -22.71 -17.06 -27.66
N PRO A 152 -23.05 -17.46 -28.90
CA PRO A 152 -24.45 -17.52 -29.33
C PRO A 152 -25.25 -18.39 -28.36
N LYS A 153 -26.40 -17.87 -27.93
CA LYS A 153 -27.39 -18.57 -27.10
C LYS A 153 -28.03 -19.73 -27.88
#